data_AF-A0A7X7FTH1-F1
#
_entry.id   AF-A0A7X7FTH1-F1
#
_cell.length_a   1.000
_cell.length_b   1.000
_cell.length_c   1.000
_cell.angle_alpha   90.00
_cell.angle_beta   90.00
_cell.angle_gamma   90.00
#
_symmetry.space_group_name_H-M   'P 1'
#
loop_
_entity.id
_entity.type
_entity.pdbx_description
1 polymer ?
#
loop_
_entity_poly.entity_id
_entity_poly.type
_entity_poly.pdbx_seq_one_letter_code
_entity_poly.pdbx_strand_id
1 'polypeptide(L)'
;RGKRAVQIIPDLVAGKIRPTMHMEWVPILMPLFTTDPGTIAAEIKDRAIQIESRPKVLDCTVFHGFPYADVPHNGVRVLVTTDNDQQLAQQHARDLAQWIWDNRERFRWTGLSADQAVQQAIDELRKQNRPTPTAAKAKLTPDEMARQMEQASYGFLPDEQAKGPVLIHETSDNPGAGTTGDATHLLRAMLDAGLEQAAFVGIYDPQTVEQAVRAGIGSVIGVRLAGKVGPLGGRPIEAKAYVKSVSDGRAVMRAMDRGAALQLGPSAGLIIGGMDVIVTCVRQQTFDNALLRLHGVDPRDYRIIGLKSAVHFRAYWRDVASKIITADPPGYSTNNVGVFKHTRKACPLFPIDADATYPVRGA
;
A
#
# COMPACT_ATOMS: atom_id res chain seq x y z
N ARG A 1 15.34 -10.38 -13.67
CA ARG A 1 15.40 -9.37 -14.74
C ARG A 1 16.80 -8.78 -14.91
N GLY A 2 17.41 -8.12 -13.91
CA GLY A 2 18.77 -7.55 -14.04
C GLY A 2 19.85 -8.54 -14.52
N LYS A 3 19.91 -9.75 -13.95
CA LYS A 3 20.82 -10.82 -14.44
C LYS A 3 20.61 -11.17 -15.92
N ARG A 4 19.35 -11.30 -16.36
CA ARG A 4 18.99 -11.58 -17.76
C ARG A 4 19.43 -10.45 -18.69
N ALA A 5 19.19 -9.19 -18.28
CA ALA A 5 19.63 -8.01 -19.03
C ALA A 5 21.15 -7.96 -19.19
N VAL A 6 21.92 -8.42 -18.20
CA VAL A 6 23.39 -8.51 -18.31
C VAL A 6 23.81 -9.69 -19.20
N GLN A 7 23.14 -10.83 -19.08
CA GLN A 7 23.47 -12.05 -19.83
C GLN A 7 23.33 -11.90 -21.34
N ILE A 8 22.46 -11.01 -21.81
CA ILE A 8 22.22 -10.79 -23.25
C ILE A 8 23.24 -9.81 -23.89
N ILE A 9 23.94 -8.99 -23.08
CA ILE A 9 24.88 -7.96 -23.57
C ILE A 9 26.00 -8.53 -24.46
N PRO A 10 26.66 -9.64 -24.13
CA PRO A 10 27.75 -10.17 -24.96
C PRO A 10 27.29 -10.53 -26.38
N ASP A 11 26.12 -11.14 -26.52
CA ASP A 11 25.59 -11.54 -27.82
C ASP A 11 25.09 -10.33 -28.63
N LEU A 12 24.61 -9.27 -27.97
CA LEU A 12 24.31 -7.98 -28.60
C LEU A 12 25.58 -7.34 -29.19
N VAL A 13 26.64 -7.23 -28.38
CA VAL A 13 27.92 -6.62 -28.78
C VAL A 13 28.57 -7.42 -29.92
N ALA A 14 28.45 -8.76 -29.87
CA ALA A 14 28.95 -9.64 -30.92
C ALA A 14 28.07 -9.65 -32.20
N GLY A 15 26.93 -8.96 -32.21
CA GLY A 15 26.00 -8.93 -33.36
C GLY A 15 25.30 -10.26 -33.64
N LYS A 16 25.32 -11.20 -32.69
CA LYS A 16 24.69 -12.52 -32.82
C LYS A 16 23.18 -12.47 -32.70
N ILE A 17 22.67 -11.45 -31.99
CA ILE A 17 21.25 -11.17 -31.85
C ILE A 17 20.96 -9.75 -32.32
N ARG A 18 19.79 -9.54 -32.92
CA ARG A 18 19.30 -8.24 -33.39
C ARG A 18 17.94 -7.96 -32.77
N PRO A 19 17.90 -7.29 -31.59
CA PRO A 19 16.65 -6.98 -30.91
C PRO A 19 15.69 -6.24 -31.83
N THR A 20 14.53 -6.84 -32.02
CA THR A 20 13.43 -6.28 -32.77
C THR A 20 12.25 -6.14 -31.82
N MET A 21 11.74 -4.93 -31.67
CA MET A 21 10.74 -4.61 -30.64
C MET A 21 9.39 -4.31 -31.28
N HIS A 22 8.33 -4.72 -30.59
CA HIS A 22 6.98 -4.23 -30.85
C HIS A 22 6.29 -3.90 -29.54
N MET A 23 5.59 -2.77 -29.50
CA MET A 23 4.88 -2.30 -28.32
C MET A 23 3.42 -2.03 -28.64
N GLU A 24 2.52 -2.56 -27.82
CA GLU A 24 1.08 -2.33 -27.88
C GLU A 24 0.63 -1.40 -26.76
N TRP A 25 -0.30 -0.49 -27.06
CA TRP A 25 -0.97 0.37 -26.09
C TRP A 25 -2.35 -0.17 -25.75
N VAL A 26 -2.54 -0.61 -24.51
CA VAL A 26 -3.87 -0.93 -23.98
C VAL A 26 -4.37 0.24 -23.13
N PRO A 27 -5.44 0.96 -23.53
CA PRO A 27 -5.89 2.19 -22.88
C PRO A 27 -6.70 1.90 -21.60
N ILE A 28 -6.05 1.27 -20.61
CA ILE A 28 -6.63 0.90 -19.31
C ILE A 28 -5.82 1.56 -18.19
N LEU A 29 -6.50 2.29 -17.31
CA LEU A 29 -5.99 2.67 -16.01
C LEU A 29 -6.08 1.45 -15.08
N MET A 30 -4.95 0.77 -14.89
CA MET A 30 -4.86 -0.40 -14.03
C MET A 30 -4.48 0.04 -12.59
N PRO A 31 -5.32 -0.21 -11.56
CA PRO A 31 -4.95 0.05 -10.17
C PRO A 31 -3.78 -0.82 -9.69
N LEU A 32 -3.30 -0.58 -8.47
CA LEU A 32 -2.21 -1.37 -7.90
C LEU A 32 -2.67 -2.80 -7.61
N PHE A 33 -2.05 -3.77 -8.28
CA PHE A 33 -2.28 -5.20 -8.04
C PHE A 33 -1.05 -5.89 -7.48
N THR A 34 -1.28 -6.91 -6.66
CA THR A 34 -0.26 -7.91 -6.32
C THR A 34 -0.21 -8.99 -7.41
N THR A 35 0.98 -9.54 -7.67
CA THR A 35 1.18 -10.69 -8.56
C THR A 35 1.14 -12.02 -7.81
N ASP A 36 0.47 -12.05 -6.66
CA ASP A 36 0.20 -13.27 -5.89
C ASP A 36 -0.68 -14.24 -6.67
N PRO A 37 -0.55 -15.56 -6.44
CA PRO A 37 -1.40 -16.55 -7.10
C PRO A 37 -2.90 -16.23 -6.95
N GLY A 38 -3.64 -16.38 -8.04
CA GLY A 38 -5.09 -16.12 -8.09
C GLY A 38 -5.49 -14.68 -8.44
N THR A 39 -4.54 -13.76 -8.64
CA THR A 39 -4.86 -12.42 -9.16
C THR A 39 -4.71 -12.33 -10.68
N ILE A 40 -5.44 -11.40 -11.29
CA ILE A 40 -5.30 -11.11 -12.72
C ILE A 40 -3.88 -10.65 -13.10
N ALA A 41 -3.18 -9.95 -12.20
CA ALA A 41 -1.79 -9.56 -12.46
C ALA A 41 -0.83 -10.76 -12.44
N ALA A 42 -1.11 -11.80 -11.66
CA ALA A 42 -0.38 -13.07 -11.77
C ALA A 42 -0.64 -13.76 -13.11
N GLU A 43 -1.87 -13.76 -13.63
CA GLU A 43 -2.18 -14.30 -14.95
C GLU A 43 -1.45 -13.55 -16.08
N ILE A 44 -1.36 -12.21 -16.00
CA ILE A 44 -0.56 -11.40 -16.95
C ILE A 44 0.91 -11.82 -16.91
N LYS A 45 1.48 -11.94 -15.70
CA LYS A 45 2.86 -12.38 -15.48
C LYS A 45 3.10 -13.78 -16.06
N ASP A 46 2.20 -14.72 -15.81
CA ASP A 46 2.34 -16.10 -16.28
C ASP A 46 2.28 -16.16 -17.81
N ARG A 47 1.41 -15.36 -18.44
CA ARG A 47 1.36 -15.22 -19.91
C ARG A 47 2.65 -14.61 -20.49
N ALA A 48 3.20 -13.58 -19.85
CA ALA A 48 4.47 -13.01 -20.27
C ALA A 48 5.62 -14.04 -20.19
N ILE A 49 5.67 -14.85 -19.12
CA ILE A 49 6.63 -15.96 -19.00
C ILE A 49 6.42 -17.01 -20.09
N GLN A 50 5.17 -17.34 -20.43
CA GLN A 50 4.88 -18.28 -21.52
C GLN A 50 5.36 -17.74 -22.87
N ILE A 51 5.19 -16.44 -23.16
CA ILE A 51 5.70 -15.78 -24.37
C ILE A 51 7.23 -15.83 -24.40
N GLU A 52 7.89 -15.57 -23.26
CA GLU A 52 9.35 -15.62 -23.14
C GLU A 52 9.97 -17.00 -23.36
N SER A 53 9.19 -18.07 -23.21
CA SER A 53 9.67 -19.43 -23.47
C SER A 53 9.65 -19.78 -24.97
N ARG A 54 9.11 -18.91 -25.83
CA ARG A 54 9.05 -19.15 -27.27
C ARG A 54 10.41 -18.92 -27.94
N PRO A 55 10.79 -19.76 -28.92
CA PRO A 55 12.00 -19.55 -29.70
C PRO A 55 12.03 -18.13 -30.30
N LYS A 56 13.22 -17.52 -30.33
CA LYS A 56 13.48 -16.14 -30.80
C LYS A 56 12.84 -15.02 -29.96
N VAL A 57 12.09 -15.29 -28.89
CA VAL A 57 11.64 -14.23 -27.98
C VAL A 57 12.73 -13.95 -26.94
N LEU A 58 13.22 -12.71 -26.92
CA LEU A 58 14.26 -12.26 -26.00
C LEU A 58 13.69 -11.79 -24.67
N ASP A 59 12.53 -11.12 -24.67
CA ASP A 59 11.84 -10.62 -23.48
C ASP A 59 10.36 -10.29 -23.76
N CYS A 60 9.49 -10.42 -22.75
CA CYS A 60 8.13 -9.91 -22.76
C CYS A 60 7.88 -9.11 -21.47
N THR A 61 7.71 -7.80 -21.61
CA THR A 61 7.50 -6.90 -20.48
C THR A 61 6.13 -6.24 -20.59
N VAL A 62 5.36 -6.30 -19.50
CA VAL A 62 4.11 -5.55 -19.35
C VAL A 62 4.34 -4.41 -18.37
N PHE A 63 4.20 -3.17 -18.84
CA PHE A 63 4.18 -1.99 -18.00
C PHE A 63 2.72 -1.68 -17.67
N HIS A 64 2.33 -1.74 -16.40
CA HIS A 64 0.93 -1.49 -16.01
C HIS A 64 0.48 -0.03 -16.19
N GLY A 65 1.44 0.89 -16.41
CA GLY A 65 1.19 2.33 -16.33
C GLY A 65 1.18 2.81 -14.88
N PHE A 66 0.84 4.09 -14.68
CA PHE A 66 0.67 4.67 -13.35
C PHE A 66 -0.66 5.42 -13.33
N PRO A 67 -1.75 4.79 -12.86
CA PRO A 67 -3.11 5.31 -13.07
C PRO A 67 -3.36 6.64 -12.35
N TYR A 68 -2.48 7.04 -11.43
CA TYR A 68 -2.58 8.27 -10.66
C TYR A 68 -1.93 9.48 -11.35
N ALA A 69 -1.19 9.26 -12.45
CA ALA A 69 -0.51 10.32 -13.18
C ALA A 69 -1.37 10.89 -14.33
N ASP A 70 -1.55 12.21 -14.37
CA ASP A 70 -2.16 12.90 -15.51
C ASP A 70 -1.12 13.14 -16.61
N VAL A 71 -0.89 12.11 -17.43
CA VAL A 71 0.06 12.11 -18.55
C VAL A 71 -0.61 11.61 -19.83
N PRO A 72 -0.19 12.09 -21.02
CA PRO A 72 -0.85 11.77 -22.29
C PRO A 72 -0.85 10.28 -22.63
N HIS A 73 0.20 9.57 -22.25
CA HIS A 73 0.42 8.19 -22.62
C HIS A 73 0.12 7.22 -21.46
N ASN A 74 -0.80 7.56 -20.56
CA ASN A 74 -1.22 6.64 -19.51
C ASN A 74 -1.90 5.39 -20.11
N GLY A 75 -1.86 4.29 -19.39
CA GLY A 75 -2.34 2.99 -19.84
C GLY A 75 -1.26 1.90 -19.79
N VAL A 76 -1.72 0.66 -19.96
CA VAL A 76 -0.86 -0.52 -19.97
C VAL A 76 -0.08 -0.60 -21.29
N ARG A 77 1.19 -0.98 -21.24
CA ARG A 77 2.05 -1.25 -22.41
C ARG A 77 2.50 -2.70 -22.41
N VAL A 78 2.37 -3.36 -23.55
CA VAL A 78 2.95 -4.69 -23.76
C VAL A 78 4.10 -4.56 -24.74
N LEU A 79 5.32 -4.78 -24.27
CA LEU A 79 6.54 -4.75 -25.09
C LEU A 79 7.06 -6.18 -25.26
N VAL A 80 7.14 -6.64 -26.51
CA VAL A 80 7.79 -7.90 -26.86
C VAL A 80 9.05 -7.60 -27.67
N THR A 81 10.15 -8.21 -27.26
CA THR A 81 11.44 -8.12 -27.95
C THR A 81 11.81 -9.50 -28.49
N THR A 82 12.10 -9.58 -29.78
CA THR A 82 12.54 -10.81 -30.47
C THR A 82 13.94 -10.65 -31.05
N ASP A 83 14.52 -11.76 -31.49
CA ASP A 83 15.73 -11.77 -32.30
C ASP A 83 15.37 -11.74 -33.78
N ASN A 84 15.49 -10.54 -34.38
CA ASN A 84 15.29 -10.27 -35.81
C ASN A 84 13.94 -10.77 -36.38
N ASP A 85 12.86 -10.72 -35.61
CA ASP A 85 11.55 -11.23 -36.02
C ASP A 85 10.41 -10.27 -35.63
N GLN A 86 10.14 -9.30 -36.51
CA GLN A 86 9.14 -8.26 -36.27
C GLN A 86 7.71 -8.82 -36.20
N GLN A 87 7.38 -9.81 -37.03
CA GLN A 87 6.04 -10.40 -37.08
C GLN A 87 5.74 -11.16 -35.80
N LEU A 88 6.71 -11.93 -35.29
CA LEU A 88 6.58 -12.64 -34.02
C LEU A 88 6.42 -11.66 -32.84
N ALA A 89 7.19 -10.57 -32.82
CA ALA A 89 7.06 -9.54 -31.79
C ALA A 89 5.65 -8.91 -31.79
N GLN A 90 5.14 -8.58 -32.99
CA GLN A 90 3.79 -8.04 -33.18
C GLN A 90 2.71 -9.01 -32.71
N GLN A 91 2.79 -10.27 -33.13
CA GLN A 91 1.80 -11.28 -32.81
C GLN A 91 1.66 -11.46 -31.29
N HIS A 92 2.76 -11.72 -30.59
CA HIS A 92 2.71 -11.96 -29.15
C HIS A 92 2.31 -10.73 -28.33
N ALA A 93 2.74 -9.53 -28.75
CA ALA A 93 2.34 -8.30 -28.08
C ALA A 93 0.84 -8.04 -28.24
N ARG A 94 0.28 -8.23 -29.44
CA ARG A 94 -1.16 -8.08 -29.72
C ARG A 94 -1.99 -9.11 -28.98
N ASP A 95 -1.57 -10.37 -28.98
CA ASP A 95 -2.31 -11.44 -28.29
C ASP A 95 -2.44 -11.15 -26.79
N LEU A 96 -1.35 -10.73 -26.14
CA LEU A 96 -1.39 -10.38 -24.72
C LEU A 96 -2.15 -9.07 -24.47
N ALA A 97 -1.96 -8.06 -25.31
CA ALA A 97 -2.67 -6.79 -25.22
C ALA A 97 -4.19 -6.96 -25.37
N GLN A 98 -4.63 -7.75 -26.36
CA GLN A 98 -6.02 -8.11 -26.57
C GLN A 98 -6.58 -8.86 -25.37
N TRP A 99 -5.83 -9.84 -24.83
CA TRP A 99 -6.28 -10.56 -23.64
C TRP A 99 -6.46 -9.65 -22.43
N ILE A 100 -5.52 -8.71 -22.19
CA ILE A 100 -5.65 -7.71 -21.12
C ILE A 100 -6.89 -6.85 -21.35
N TRP A 101 -7.14 -6.43 -22.59
CA TRP A 101 -8.32 -5.65 -22.95
C TRP A 101 -9.63 -6.40 -22.74
N ASP A 102 -9.70 -7.67 -23.15
CA ASP A 102 -10.90 -8.51 -23.00
C ASP A 102 -11.21 -8.78 -21.52
N ASN A 103 -10.19 -8.76 -20.67
CA ASN A 103 -10.32 -8.95 -19.21
C ASN A 103 -10.45 -7.63 -18.43
N ARG A 104 -10.59 -6.47 -19.10
CA ARG A 104 -10.47 -5.15 -18.47
C ARG A 104 -11.40 -4.91 -17.28
N GLU A 105 -12.61 -5.47 -17.32
CA GLU A 105 -13.59 -5.32 -16.22
C GLU A 105 -13.09 -5.92 -14.90
N ARG A 106 -12.21 -6.93 -14.97
CA ARG A 106 -11.60 -7.55 -13.77
C ARG A 106 -10.63 -6.60 -13.05
N PHE A 107 -10.24 -5.48 -13.67
CA PHE A 107 -9.45 -4.44 -13.02
C PHE A 107 -10.30 -3.43 -12.23
N ARG A 108 -11.64 -3.46 -12.35
CA ARG A 108 -12.57 -2.65 -11.53
C ARG A 108 -12.76 -3.27 -10.14
N TRP A 109 -11.67 -3.40 -9.39
CA TRP A 109 -11.74 -3.83 -8.01
C TRP A 109 -11.50 -2.65 -7.07
N THR A 110 -12.35 -2.52 -6.06
CA THR A 110 -12.21 -1.56 -4.97
C THR A 110 -12.11 -2.29 -3.64
N GLY A 111 -11.33 -1.75 -2.71
CA GLY A 111 -11.28 -2.27 -1.35
C GLY A 111 -12.50 -1.84 -0.52
N LEU A 112 -12.46 -2.14 0.78
CA LEU A 112 -13.51 -1.78 1.72
C LEU A 112 -13.38 -0.31 2.15
N SER A 113 -14.47 0.33 2.56
CA SER A 113 -14.35 1.58 3.31
C SER A 113 -13.58 1.37 4.61
N ALA A 114 -13.10 2.45 5.23
CA ALA A 114 -12.41 2.38 6.53
C ALA A 114 -13.25 1.66 7.59
N ASP A 115 -14.53 2.04 7.73
CA ASP A 115 -15.44 1.43 8.71
C ASP A 115 -15.72 -0.05 8.41
N GLN A 116 -15.92 -0.40 7.13
CA GLN A 116 -16.13 -1.78 6.72
C GLN A 116 -14.90 -2.66 6.99
N ALA A 117 -13.69 -2.13 6.76
CA ALA A 117 -12.45 -2.85 7.04
C ALA A 117 -12.24 -3.07 8.55
N VAL A 118 -12.54 -2.06 9.38
CA VAL A 118 -12.51 -2.17 10.84
C VAL A 118 -13.55 -3.18 11.33
N GLN A 119 -14.78 -3.12 10.82
CA GLN A 119 -15.83 -4.07 11.18
C GLN A 119 -15.45 -5.51 10.81
N GLN A 120 -14.89 -5.72 9.61
CA GLN A 120 -14.41 -7.03 9.20
C GLN A 120 -13.26 -7.54 10.09
N ALA A 121 -12.37 -6.65 10.55
CA ALA A 121 -11.31 -7.02 11.47
C ALA A 121 -11.86 -7.47 12.83
N ILE A 122 -12.88 -6.77 13.34
CA ILE A 122 -13.59 -7.16 14.56
C ILE A 122 -14.27 -8.53 14.38
N ASP A 123 -14.95 -8.75 13.25
CA ASP A 123 -15.59 -10.03 12.96
C ASP A 123 -14.59 -11.18 12.83
N GLU A 124 -13.40 -10.90 12.30
CA GLU A 124 -12.30 -11.85 12.23
C GLU A 124 -11.77 -12.20 13.62
N LEU A 125 -11.64 -11.23 14.54
CA LEU A 125 -11.31 -11.53 15.94
C LEU A 125 -12.37 -12.43 16.59
N ARG A 126 -13.67 -12.18 16.35
CA ARG A 126 -14.76 -13.04 16.86
C ARG A 126 -14.64 -14.47 16.36
N LYS A 127 -14.36 -14.67 15.06
CA LYS A 127 -14.13 -16.00 14.46
C LYS A 127 -12.93 -16.72 15.06
N GLN A 128 -11.92 -15.97 15.49
CA GLN A 128 -10.74 -16.48 16.16
C GLN A 128 -10.95 -16.68 17.68
N ASN A 129 -12.16 -16.47 18.21
CA ASN A 129 -12.47 -16.47 19.65
C ASN A 129 -11.62 -15.49 20.48
N ARG A 130 -11.25 -14.36 19.87
CA ARG A 130 -10.42 -13.32 20.49
C ARG A 130 -11.28 -12.20 21.05
N PRO A 131 -10.83 -11.49 22.10
CA PRO A 131 -11.58 -10.36 22.64
C PRO A 131 -11.79 -9.28 21.59
N THR A 132 -13.02 -8.77 21.53
CA THR A 132 -13.40 -7.66 20.65
C THR A 132 -13.77 -6.43 21.47
N PRO A 133 -13.71 -5.22 20.88
CA PRO A 133 -14.21 -4.02 21.55
C PRO A 133 -15.64 -4.24 22.05
N THR A 134 -15.89 -3.89 23.31
CA THR A 134 -17.26 -3.84 23.85
C THR A 134 -18.01 -2.74 23.11
N ALA A 135 -19.21 -3.05 22.62
CA ALA A 135 -19.99 -2.15 21.75
C ALA A 135 -20.01 -0.71 22.28
N ALA A 136 -19.56 0.23 21.43
CA ALA A 136 -19.53 1.68 21.60
C ALA A 136 -19.52 2.13 23.07
N LYS A 137 -18.34 2.13 23.72
CA LYS A 137 -18.18 2.88 24.96
C LYS A 137 -18.68 4.31 24.68
N ALA A 138 -19.65 4.77 25.49
CA ALA A 138 -19.97 6.19 25.57
C ALA A 138 -18.66 6.97 25.69
N LYS A 139 -18.59 8.19 25.13
CA LYS A 139 -17.37 9.02 25.18
C LYS A 139 -16.74 8.92 26.58
N LEU A 140 -15.57 8.31 26.64
CA LEU A 140 -14.86 8.08 27.89
C LEU A 140 -14.71 9.42 28.62
N THR A 141 -14.90 9.38 29.93
CA THR A 141 -14.56 10.52 30.78
C THR A 141 -13.06 10.81 30.68
N PRO A 142 -12.61 12.05 30.95
CA PRO A 142 -11.19 12.38 30.97
C PRO A 142 -10.34 11.44 31.84
N ASP A 143 -10.89 10.97 32.96
CA ASP A 143 -10.20 10.06 33.89
C ASP A 143 -10.09 8.64 33.32
N GLU A 144 -11.14 8.14 32.67
CA GLU A 144 -11.09 6.83 31.99
C GLU A 144 -10.12 6.86 30.81
N MET A 145 -10.10 7.95 30.04
CA MET A 145 -9.11 8.14 28.97
C MET A 145 -7.69 8.13 29.53
N ALA A 146 -7.44 8.82 30.65
CA ALA A 146 -6.13 8.86 31.29
C ALA A 146 -5.70 7.47 31.77
N ARG A 147 -6.59 6.71 32.43
CA ARG A 147 -6.31 5.33 32.87
C ARG A 147 -6.03 4.41 31.69
N GLN A 148 -6.79 4.53 30.61
CA GLN A 148 -6.58 3.72 29.40
C GLN A 148 -5.23 4.06 28.74
N MET A 149 -4.87 5.34 28.67
CA MET A 149 -3.55 5.77 28.18
C MET A 149 -2.42 5.23 29.07
N GLU A 150 -2.58 5.31 30.39
CA GLU A 150 -1.62 4.76 31.35
C GLU A 150 -1.45 3.25 31.16
N GLN A 151 -2.54 2.48 31.09
CA GLN A 151 -2.47 1.04 30.83
C GLN A 151 -1.77 0.71 29.52
N ALA A 152 -2.15 1.37 28.42
CA ALA A 152 -1.52 1.18 27.12
C ALA A 152 -0.03 1.59 27.09
N SER A 153 0.40 2.45 28.03
CA SER A 153 1.81 2.88 28.12
C SER A 153 2.73 1.75 28.54
N TYR A 154 2.24 0.78 29.30
CA TYR A 154 2.98 -0.41 29.70
C TYR A 154 3.03 -1.49 28.59
N GLY A 155 2.20 -1.38 27.56
CA GLY A 155 2.10 -2.37 26.48
C GLY A 155 1.08 -3.48 26.77
N PHE A 156 1.17 -4.56 26.01
CA PHE A 156 0.17 -5.64 26.02
C PHE A 156 0.83 -7.00 26.02
N LEU A 157 0.15 -8.00 26.58
CA LEU A 157 0.54 -9.40 26.38
C LEU A 157 -0.07 -9.92 25.08
N PRO A 158 0.65 -10.73 24.29
CA PRO A 158 0.10 -11.35 23.10
C PRO A 158 -1.05 -12.29 23.46
N ASP A 159 -2.04 -12.41 22.56
CA ASP A 159 -3.02 -13.49 22.66
C ASP A 159 -2.29 -14.81 22.31
N GLU A 160 -1.92 -15.63 23.31
CA GLU A 160 -1.01 -16.80 23.13
C GLU A 160 -1.39 -17.78 22.01
N GLN A 161 -2.69 -17.92 21.73
CA GLN A 161 -3.21 -18.82 20.70
C GLN A 161 -3.26 -18.20 19.29
N ALA A 162 -2.97 -16.90 19.16
CA ALA A 162 -3.04 -16.20 17.89
C ALA A 162 -1.69 -16.26 17.15
N LYS A 163 -1.74 -16.57 15.85
CA LYS A 163 -0.57 -16.45 14.95
C LYS A 163 0.02 -15.03 14.96
N GLY A 164 -0.83 -14.03 15.13
CA GLY A 164 -0.48 -12.61 15.18
C GLY A 164 -1.70 -11.70 14.98
N PRO A 165 -1.51 -10.42 14.63
CA PRO A 165 -2.59 -9.47 14.49
C PRO A 165 -3.43 -9.72 13.24
N VAL A 166 -4.69 -9.28 13.29
CA VAL A 166 -5.46 -8.96 12.08
C VAL A 166 -4.91 -7.65 11.54
N LEU A 167 -4.40 -7.67 10.31
CA LEU A 167 -3.79 -6.52 9.68
C LEU A 167 -4.77 -5.85 8.72
N ILE A 168 -4.97 -4.54 8.88
CA ILE A 168 -5.71 -3.70 7.94
C ILE A 168 -4.69 -2.81 7.24
N HIS A 169 -4.57 -2.94 5.91
CA HIS A 169 -3.72 -2.06 5.14
C HIS A 169 -4.56 -1.04 4.35
N GLU A 170 -4.23 0.24 4.50
CA GLU A 170 -4.80 1.33 3.73
C GLU A 170 -4.04 1.46 2.41
N THR A 171 -4.67 1.00 1.32
CA THR A 171 -4.07 1.06 -0.02
C THR A 171 -4.18 2.44 -0.66
N SER A 172 -5.16 3.24 -0.24
CA SER A 172 -5.52 4.51 -0.88
C SER A 172 -4.65 5.69 -0.49
N ASP A 173 -3.83 5.54 0.55
CA ASP A 173 -2.81 6.51 0.94
C ASP A 173 -1.49 5.81 1.23
N ASN A 174 -0.92 5.22 0.17
CA ASN A 174 0.39 4.59 0.22
C ASN A 174 1.49 5.54 -0.29
N PRO A 175 2.41 6.06 0.56
CA PRO A 175 3.50 6.93 0.11
C PRO A 175 4.38 6.35 -1.01
N GLY A 176 4.48 5.01 -1.09
CA GLY A 176 5.18 4.31 -2.17
C GLY A 176 4.56 4.50 -3.55
N ALA A 177 3.29 4.90 -3.60
CA ALA A 177 2.56 5.29 -4.80
C ALA A 177 2.50 6.82 -4.97
N GLY A 178 3.36 7.58 -4.27
CA GLY A 178 3.42 9.03 -4.39
C GLY A 178 2.33 9.80 -3.62
N THR A 179 1.65 9.16 -2.66
CA THR A 179 0.64 9.83 -1.84
C THR A 179 1.24 10.64 -0.68
N THR A 180 0.38 11.30 0.09
CA THR A 180 0.78 12.21 1.16
C THR A 180 1.18 11.48 2.45
N GLY A 181 0.63 10.29 2.71
CA GLY A 181 0.87 9.50 3.91
C GLY A 181 0.16 10.03 5.17
N ASP A 182 -0.63 11.08 5.03
CA ASP A 182 -1.31 11.77 6.14
C ASP A 182 -2.83 11.55 6.13
N ALA A 183 -3.37 10.65 5.31
CA ALA A 183 -4.80 10.38 5.31
C ALA A 183 -5.23 9.78 6.66
N THR A 184 -6.37 10.26 7.17
CA THR A 184 -6.83 9.94 8.53
C THR A 184 -7.98 8.96 8.56
N HIS A 185 -8.54 8.56 7.42
CA HIS A 185 -9.79 7.80 7.36
C HIS A 185 -9.72 6.48 8.14
N LEU A 186 -8.70 5.65 7.90
CA LEU A 186 -8.58 4.38 8.60
C LEU A 186 -8.24 4.56 10.08
N LEU A 187 -7.29 5.44 10.42
CA LEU A 187 -6.95 5.73 11.82
C LEU A 187 -8.17 6.23 12.60
N ARG A 188 -8.97 7.12 11.99
CA ARG A 188 -10.19 7.66 12.60
C ARG A 188 -11.22 6.56 12.83
N ALA A 189 -11.49 5.71 11.84
CA ALA A 189 -12.42 4.59 12.00
C ALA A 189 -11.98 3.61 13.11
N MET A 190 -10.67 3.36 13.25
CA MET A 190 -10.14 2.53 14.33
C MET A 190 -10.33 3.18 15.71
N LEU A 191 -10.08 4.49 15.83
CA LEU A 191 -10.30 5.24 17.07
C LEU A 191 -11.78 5.33 17.43
N ASP A 192 -12.65 5.61 16.46
CA ASP A 192 -14.10 5.73 16.65
C ASP A 192 -14.74 4.39 17.02
N ALA A 193 -14.20 3.27 16.52
CA ALA A 193 -14.58 1.92 16.94
C ALA A 193 -14.07 1.53 18.34
N GLY A 194 -13.21 2.36 18.95
CA GLY A 194 -12.65 2.10 20.28
C GLY A 194 -11.79 0.85 20.31
N LEU A 195 -10.97 0.61 19.27
CA LEU A 195 -10.09 -0.55 19.24
C LEU A 195 -9.09 -0.50 20.40
N GLU A 196 -9.01 -1.59 21.16
CA GLU A 196 -8.04 -1.78 22.25
C GLU A 196 -6.96 -2.76 21.80
N GLN A 197 -5.76 -2.68 22.40
CA GLN A 197 -4.62 -3.53 22.02
C GLN A 197 -4.37 -3.47 20.50
N ALA A 198 -4.43 -2.24 19.95
CA ALA A 198 -4.33 -1.97 18.53
C ALA A 198 -3.29 -0.89 18.24
N ALA A 199 -2.70 -0.95 17.05
CA ALA A 199 -1.72 0.03 16.60
C ALA A 199 -2.04 0.57 15.20
N PHE A 200 -1.67 1.82 14.93
CA PHE A 200 -1.65 2.41 13.60
C PHE A 200 -0.24 2.87 13.23
N VAL A 201 0.25 2.43 12.08
CA VAL A 201 1.67 2.54 11.73
C VAL A 201 1.88 3.42 10.50
N GLY A 202 2.72 4.45 10.67
CA GLY A 202 3.28 5.22 9.56
C GLY A 202 2.39 6.36 9.09
N ILE A 203 1.80 7.13 10.01
CA ILE A 203 1.08 8.36 9.64
C ILE A 203 2.03 9.55 9.57
N TYR A 204 2.01 10.27 8.45
CA TYR A 204 2.89 11.42 8.22
C TYR A 204 2.37 12.68 8.91
N ASP A 205 3.11 13.20 9.88
CA ASP A 205 2.86 14.51 10.49
C ASP A 205 4.12 15.07 11.19
N PRO A 206 5.00 15.79 10.47
CA PRO A 206 6.24 16.32 11.04
C PRO A 206 5.99 17.33 12.18
N GLN A 207 4.86 18.06 12.17
CA GLN A 207 4.56 19.04 13.23
C GLN A 207 4.23 18.33 14.55
N THR A 208 3.46 17.23 14.49
CA THR A 208 3.16 16.42 15.67
C THR A 208 4.40 15.73 16.21
N VAL A 209 5.31 15.27 15.33
CA VAL A 209 6.61 14.74 15.76
C VAL A 209 7.42 15.81 16.50
N GLU A 210 7.56 17.02 15.93
CA GLU A 210 8.30 18.11 16.59
C GLU A 210 7.72 18.45 17.96
N GLN A 211 6.38 18.51 18.06
CA GLN A 211 5.68 18.73 19.32
C GLN A 211 5.98 17.65 20.35
N ALA A 212 5.94 16.37 19.96
CA ALA A 212 6.23 15.24 20.84
C ALA A 212 7.70 15.24 21.30
N VAL A 213 8.65 15.51 20.40
CA VAL A 213 10.08 15.63 20.70
C VAL A 213 10.31 16.75 21.73
N ARG A 214 9.70 17.93 21.52
CA ARG A 214 9.83 19.07 22.44
C ARG A 214 9.23 18.80 23.81
N ALA A 215 8.09 18.12 23.86
CA ALA A 215 7.41 17.80 25.12
C ALA A 215 8.10 16.69 25.91
N GLY A 216 8.81 15.79 25.24
CA GLY A 216 9.50 14.66 25.84
C GLY A 216 8.60 13.45 26.13
N ILE A 217 9.24 12.29 26.27
CA ILE A 217 8.59 11.02 26.63
C ILE A 217 7.93 11.16 28.01
N GLY A 218 6.73 10.61 28.18
CA GLY A 218 5.95 10.69 29.41
C GLY A 218 4.96 11.85 29.46
N SER A 219 5.08 12.82 28.55
CA SER A 219 4.19 13.97 28.48
C SER A 219 2.87 13.66 27.77
N VAL A 220 1.81 14.37 28.14
CA VAL A 220 0.53 14.39 27.40
C VAL A 220 0.40 15.72 26.65
N ILE A 221 0.18 15.65 25.34
CA ILE A 221 0.06 16.81 24.46
C ILE A 221 -1.28 16.83 23.74
N GLY A 222 -1.82 18.01 23.50
CA GLY A 222 -2.95 18.19 22.57
C GLY A 222 -2.44 18.25 21.14
N VAL A 223 -2.92 17.36 20.27
CA VAL A 223 -2.47 17.25 18.88
C VAL A 223 -3.62 17.52 17.92
N ARG A 224 -3.26 18.08 16.76
CA ARG A 224 -4.07 18.09 15.55
C ARG A 224 -3.32 17.25 14.52
N LEU A 225 -3.57 15.94 14.53
CA LEU A 225 -2.80 14.92 13.83
C LEU A 225 -3.27 14.72 12.38
N ALA A 226 -2.33 14.83 11.45
CA ALA A 226 -2.44 14.48 10.03
C ALA A 226 -3.64 15.13 9.31
N GLY A 227 -3.97 14.72 8.08
CA GLY A 227 -5.06 15.31 7.28
C GLY A 227 -4.87 16.79 6.94
N LYS A 228 -3.61 17.22 6.76
CA LYS A 228 -3.20 18.61 6.55
C LYS A 228 -2.77 18.90 5.11
N VAL A 229 -2.42 17.88 4.34
CA VAL A 229 -1.73 18.08 3.05
C VAL A 229 -2.69 18.27 1.88
N GLY A 230 -3.75 17.46 1.79
CA GLY A 230 -4.63 17.47 0.62
C GLY A 230 -6.08 17.08 0.92
N PRO A 231 -7.03 17.51 0.07
CA PRO A 231 -8.47 17.34 0.32
C PRO A 231 -8.94 15.87 0.40
N LEU A 232 -8.20 14.92 -0.18
CA LEU A 232 -8.56 13.50 -0.13
C LEU A 232 -8.12 12.80 1.17
N GLY A 233 -7.25 13.40 1.98
CA GLY A 233 -6.71 12.80 3.22
C GLY A 233 -7.67 12.82 4.42
N GLY A 234 -8.87 13.39 4.26
CA GLY A 234 -9.79 13.59 5.37
C GLY A 234 -9.34 14.73 6.30
N ARG A 235 -10.06 14.91 7.41
CA ARG A 235 -9.80 15.99 8.36
C ARG A 235 -8.76 15.59 9.40
N PRO A 236 -7.98 16.54 9.95
CA PRO A 236 -7.10 16.27 11.08
C PRO A 236 -7.82 15.66 12.28
N ILE A 237 -7.14 14.79 13.02
CA ILE A 237 -7.63 14.18 14.26
C ILE A 237 -7.21 15.08 15.42
N GLU A 238 -8.18 15.66 16.11
CA GLU A 238 -7.95 16.44 17.34
C GLU A 238 -8.05 15.50 18.54
N ALA A 239 -6.96 15.35 19.30
CA ALA A 239 -6.91 14.43 20.44
C ALA A 239 -5.88 14.84 21.48
N LYS A 240 -6.00 14.27 22.69
CA LYS A 240 -4.87 14.18 23.63
C LYS A 240 -4.04 12.95 23.26
N ALA A 241 -2.72 13.10 23.29
CA ALA A 241 -1.77 12.04 22.98
C ALA A 241 -0.71 11.96 24.08
N TYR A 242 -0.50 10.76 24.62
CA TYR A 242 0.64 10.48 25.48
C TYR A 242 1.87 10.16 24.63
N VAL A 243 3.01 10.79 24.90
CA VAL A 243 4.26 10.54 24.19
C VAL A 243 4.94 9.32 24.79
N LYS A 244 4.77 8.17 24.15
CA LYS A 244 5.32 6.88 24.61
C LYS A 244 6.78 6.69 24.24
N SER A 245 7.15 7.11 23.03
CA SER A 245 8.54 6.99 22.56
C SER A 245 8.88 8.01 21.48
N VAL A 246 10.17 8.31 21.37
CA VAL A 246 10.76 9.12 20.31
C VAL A 246 11.94 8.36 19.74
N SER A 247 12.12 8.42 18.42
CA SER A 247 13.23 7.77 17.72
C SER A 247 13.90 8.74 16.76
N ASP A 248 15.17 8.50 16.41
CA ASP A 248 15.89 9.23 15.36
C ASP A 248 15.62 8.68 13.94
N GLY A 249 14.79 7.63 13.86
CA GLY A 249 14.27 7.08 12.61
C GLY A 249 15.26 6.22 11.83
N ARG A 250 16.33 5.73 12.47
CA ARG A 250 17.34 4.87 11.83
C ARG A 250 17.04 3.40 12.06
N ALA A 251 16.74 2.67 10.99
CA ALA A 251 16.52 1.23 11.04
C ALA A 251 17.15 0.52 9.85
N VAL A 252 17.20 -0.81 9.93
CA VAL A 252 17.53 -1.68 8.81
C VAL A 252 16.27 -2.44 8.40
N MET A 253 16.01 -2.48 7.09
CA MET A 253 14.93 -3.23 6.48
C MET A 253 15.18 -4.75 6.59
N ARG A 254 14.13 -5.52 6.88
CA ARG A 254 14.20 -6.98 7.13
C ARG A 254 13.53 -7.83 6.05
N ALA A 255 12.63 -7.27 5.25
CA ALA A 255 11.91 -7.98 4.19
C ALA A 255 12.17 -7.38 2.80
N MET A 256 11.26 -6.54 2.28
CA MET A 256 11.56 -5.75 1.08
C MET A 256 12.74 -4.83 1.37
N ASP A 257 13.65 -4.71 0.40
CA ASP A 257 14.94 -4.02 0.54
C ASP A 257 15.77 -4.50 1.72
N ARG A 258 15.71 -5.81 2.05
CA ARG A 258 16.46 -6.41 3.16
C ARG A 258 17.93 -5.96 3.19
N GLY A 259 18.34 -5.41 4.33
CA GLY A 259 19.69 -4.89 4.57
C GLY A 259 19.87 -3.41 4.20
N ALA A 260 18.93 -2.79 3.48
CA ALA A 260 18.97 -1.36 3.22
C ALA A 260 18.73 -0.55 4.51
N ALA A 261 19.39 0.60 4.58
CA ALA A 261 19.17 1.58 5.63
C ALA A 261 17.85 2.33 5.40
N LEU A 262 17.04 2.41 6.45
CA LEU A 262 15.85 3.26 6.53
C LEU A 262 16.22 4.52 7.31
N GLN A 263 15.90 5.68 6.76
CA GLN A 263 16.14 6.99 7.38
C GLN A 263 14.84 7.81 7.35
N LEU A 264 14.17 7.89 8.49
CA LEU A 264 12.90 8.62 8.61
C LEU A 264 13.04 10.02 9.20
N GLY A 265 14.21 10.34 9.74
CA GLY A 265 14.34 11.46 10.67
C GLY A 265 13.57 11.18 11.97
N PRO A 266 13.37 12.18 12.84
CA PRO A 266 12.62 11.98 14.07
C PRO A 266 11.24 11.36 13.84
N SER A 267 10.85 10.43 14.71
CA SER A 267 9.51 9.86 14.73
C SER A 267 9.01 9.72 16.17
N ALA A 268 7.70 9.61 16.34
CA ALA A 268 7.06 9.53 17.65
C ALA A 268 6.07 8.36 17.73
N GLY A 269 6.16 7.59 18.80
CA GLY A 269 5.13 6.63 19.21
C GLY A 269 4.21 7.33 20.21
N LEU A 270 2.95 7.50 19.84
CA LEU A 270 1.93 8.17 20.65
C LEU A 270 0.87 7.17 21.11
N ILE A 271 0.23 7.45 22.24
CA ILE A 271 -0.99 6.74 22.63
C ILE A 271 -2.18 7.67 22.48
N ILE A 272 -3.14 7.28 21.64
CA ILE A 272 -4.36 8.06 21.34
C ILE A 272 -5.54 7.10 21.47
N GLY A 273 -6.51 7.41 22.34
CA GLY A 273 -7.68 6.54 22.56
C GLY A 273 -7.32 5.12 23.03
N GLY A 274 -6.18 4.95 23.71
CA GLY A 274 -5.65 3.64 24.12
C GLY A 274 -4.95 2.83 23.04
N MET A 275 -4.82 3.38 21.82
CA MET A 275 -4.09 2.77 20.71
C MET A 275 -2.69 3.36 20.56
N ASP A 276 -1.72 2.54 20.15
CA ASP A 276 -0.41 3.03 19.72
C ASP A 276 -0.50 3.61 18.30
N VAL A 277 0.01 4.83 18.10
CA VAL A 277 0.01 5.54 16.82
C VAL A 277 1.43 5.99 16.52
N ILE A 278 2.02 5.46 15.45
CA ILE A 278 3.38 5.80 15.03
C ILE A 278 3.32 6.90 13.98
N VAL A 279 3.86 8.06 14.34
CA VAL A 279 3.89 9.29 13.55
C VAL A 279 5.31 9.52 12.99
N THR A 280 5.41 9.81 11.69
CA THR A 280 6.70 10.02 11.00
C THR A 280 6.83 11.44 10.48
N CYS A 281 8.05 11.96 10.38
CA CYS A 281 8.33 13.25 9.73
C CYS A 281 8.71 13.13 8.25
N VAL A 282 8.94 11.91 7.75
CA VAL A 282 9.17 11.59 6.33
C VAL A 282 8.06 10.66 5.85
N ARG A 283 7.58 10.89 4.62
CA ARG A 283 6.57 10.05 3.96
C ARG A 283 7.20 8.70 3.63
N GLN A 284 6.71 7.66 4.27
CA GLN A 284 7.26 6.31 4.13
C GLN A 284 6.14 5.28 4.09
N GLN A 285 6.14 4.42 3.08
CA GLN A 285 5.27 3.25 3.08
C GLN A 285 5.77 2.22 4.09
N THR A 286 4.84 1.53 4.74
CA THR A 286 5.20 0.44 5.63
C THR A 286 5.55 -0.80 4.80
N PHE A 287 6.80 -1.23 4.84
CA PHE A 287 7.28 -2.44 4.14
C PHE A 287 7.37 -3.66 5.06
N ASP A 288 7.76 -3.45 6.31
CA ASP A 288 7.91 -4.47 7.34
C ASP A 288 7.63 -3.86 8.73
N ASN A 289 8.11 -4.48 9.80
CA ASN A 289 7.96 -3.95 11.15
C ASN A 289 9.00 -2.91 11.58
N ALA A 290 9.80 -2.33 10.67
CA ALA A 290 10.84 -1.35 11.04
C ALA A 290 10.28 -0.16 11.81
N LEU A 291 9.14 0.39 11.37
CA LEU A 291 8.45 1.48 12.06
C LEU A 291 8.04 1.11 13.48
N LEU A 292 7.54 -0.11 13.69
CA LEU A 292 7.18 -0.61 15.03
C LEU A 292 8.43 -0.78 15.91
N ARG A 293 9.49 -1.39 15.37
CA ARG A 293 10.75 -1.63 16.10
C ARG A 293 11.44 -0.36 16.55
N LEU A 294 11.38 0.72 15.76
CA LEU A 294 11.91 2.04 16.15
C LEU A 294 11.28 2.58 17.44
N HIS A 295 10.06 2.12 17.74
CA HIS A 295 9.27 2.53 18.89
C HIS A 295 9.13 1.44 19.97
N GLY A 296 9.94 0.38 19.88
CA GLY A 296 9.93 -0.72 20.86
C GLY A 296 8.69 -1.60 20.81
N VAL A 297 7.99 -1.63 19.67
CA VAL A 297 6.72 -2.33 19.50
C VAL A 297 6.94 -3.68 18.80
N ASP A 298 6.53 -4.79 19.42
CA ASP A 298 6.38 -6.09 18.73
C ASP A 298 4.97 -6.19 18.13
N PRO A 299 4.81 -6.42 16.82
CA PRO A 299 3.50 -6.58 16.22
C PRO A 299 2.65 -7.72 16.82
N ARG A 300 3.24 -8.73 17.46
CA ARG A 300 2.52 -9.87 18.05
C ARG A 300 1.76 -9.51 19.32
N ASP A 301 2.12 -8.41 19.98
CA ASP A 301 1.44 -7.94 21.17
C ASP A 301 0.06 -7.32 20.85
N TYR A 302 -0.28 -7.17 19.56
CA TYR A 302 -1.48 -6.46 19.11
C TYR A 302 -2.52 -7.40 18.50
N ARG A 303 -3.79 -7.04 18.67
CA ARG A 303 -4.92 -7.73 18.04
C ARG A 303 -5.16 -7.24 16.63
N ILE A 304 -5.12 -5.92 16.45
CA ILE A 304 -5.35 -5.26 15.16
C ILE A 304 -4.22 -4.29 14.91
N ILE A 305 -3.67 -4.31 13.70
CA ILE A 305 -2.71 -3.30 13.24
C ILE A 305 -3.23 -2.67 11.95
N GLY A 306 -3.38 -1.35 11.94
CA GLY A 306 -3.58 -0.53 10.76
C GLY A 306 -2.25 -0.04 10.21
N LEU A 307 -2.04 -0.05 8.90
CA LEU A 307 -0.83 0.52 8.29
C LEU A 307 -1.09 1.12 6.91
N LYS A 308 -0.17 1.98 6.46
CA LYS A 308 -0.18 2.57 5.11
C LYS A 308 0.74 1.83 4.16
N SER A 309 0.14 1.03 3.27
CA SER A 309 0.84 0.28 2.22
C SER A 309 -0.15 -0.38 1.27
N ALA A 310 0.22 -0.54 -0.01
CA ALA A 310 -0.63 -1.20 -1.00
C ALA A 310 -0.31 -2.70 -1.14
N VAL A 311 0.94 -3.04 -1.49
CA VAL A 311 1.34 -4.41 -1.86
C VAL A 311 2.58 -4.89 -1.10
N HIS A 312 3.64 -4.09 -1.06
CA HIS A 312 4.97 -4.54 -0.64
C HIS A 312 5.08 -5.01 0.82
N PHE A 313 4.20 -4.52 1.71
CA PHE A 313 4.17 -4.97 3.11
C PHE A 313 3.98 -6.49 3.24
N ARG A 314 3.36 -7.14 2.25
CA ARG A 314 3.09 -8.59 2.26
C ARG A 314 4.36 -9.43 2.40
N ALA A 315 5.52 -8.91 1.99
CA ALA A 315 6.79 -9.63 2.12
C ALA A 315 7.18 -9.96 3.56
N TYR A 316 6.74 -9.16 4.54
CA TYR A 316 6.91 -9.43 5.96
C TYR A 316 5.62 -9.95 6.59
N TRP A 317 4.52 -9.27 6.33
CA TRP A 317 3.30 -9.43 7.10
C TRP A 317 2.48 -10.67 6.75
N ARG A 318 2.71 -11.32 5.60
CA ARG A 318 2.02 -12.57 5.25
C ARG A 318 2.27 -13.69 6.27
N ASP A 319 3.48 -13.74 6.80
CA ASP A 319 3.88 -14.77 7.76
C ASP A 319 3.56 -14.39 9.21
N VAL A 320 3.34 -13.10 9.47
CA VAL A 320 3.08 -12.56 10.82
C VAL A 320 1.60 -12.37 11.11
N ALA A 321 0.82 -11.88 10.14
CA ALA A 321 -0.61 -11.61 10.35
C ALA A 321 -1.42 -12.92 10.36
N SER A 322 -2.48 -12.93 11.18
CA SER A 322 -3.50 -13.99 11.13
C SER A 322 -4.44 -13.79 9.94
N LYS A 323 -4.73 -12.54 9.60
CA LYS A 323 -5.56 -12.13 8.46
C LYS A 323 -5.08 -10.79 7.91
N ILE A 324 -5.16 -10.60 6.59
CA ILE A 324 -4.91 -9.32 5.92
C ILE A 324 -6.22 -8.84 5.29
N ILE A 325 -6.59 -7.59 5.58
CA ILE A 325 -7.79 -6.91 5.09
C ILE A 325 -7.34 -5.64 4.35
N THR A 326 -7.93 -5.39 3.18
CA THR A 326 -7.64 -4.20 2.37
C THR A 326 -8.68 -3.12 2.63
N ALA A 327 -8.24 -1.99 3.16
CA ALA A 327 -9.02 -0.76 3.23
C ALA A 327 -8.65 0.16 2.05
N ASP A 328 -9.67 0.70 1.39
CA ASP A 328 -9.58 1.62 0.26
C ASP A 328 -10.52 2.83 0.47
N PRO A 329 -10.40 3.57 1.58
CA PRO A 329 -11.12 4.83 1.78
C PRO A 329 -10.66 5.88 0.75
N PRO A 330 -11.30 7.05 0.66
CA PRO A 330 -10.85 8.12 -0.24
C PRO A 330 -9.35 8.44 -0.06
N GLY A 331 -8.60 8.50 -1.16
CA GLY A 331 -7.16 8.76 -1.12
C GLY A 331 -6.52 8.79 -2.50
N TYR A 332 -5.27 9.28 -2.59
CA TYR A 332 -4.57 9.54 -3.84
C TYR A 332 -4.06 8.29 -4.57
N SER A 333 -4.04 7.13 -3.91
CA SER A 333 -3.73 5.83 -4.51
C SER A 333 -4.88 4.84 -4.41
N THR A 334 -6.13 5.33 -4.35
CA THR A 334 -7.30 4.44 -4.29
C THR A 334 -7.35 3.51 -5.49
N ASN A 335 -7.90 2.30 -5.32
CA ASN A 335 -8.08 1.39 -6.46
C ASN A 335 -9.29 1.77 -7.31
N ASN A 336 -10.17 2.65 -6.81
CA ASN A 336 -11.18 3.31 -7.63
C ASN A 336 -10.55 4.40 -8.50
N VAL A 337 -9.79 4.00 -9.53
CA VAL A 337 -9.10 4.92 -10.44
C VAL A 337 -10.05 5.82 -11.24
N GLY A 338 -11.34 5.47 -11.28
CA GLY A 338 -12.37 6.25 -11.95
C GLY A 338 -12.64 7.63 -11.33
N VAL A 339 -12.17 7.89 -10.11
CA VAL A 339 -12.36 9.18 -9.43
C VAL A 339 -11.38 10.26 -9.89
N PHE A 340 -10.30 9.87 -10.57
CA PHE A 340 -9.27 10.80 -11.01
C PHE A 340 -9.62 11.41 -12.37
N LYS A 341 -9.40 12.72 -12.49
CA LYS A 341 -9.55 13.43 -13.77
C LYS A 341 -8.24 13.33 -14.55
N HIS A 342 -8.31 12.76 -15.75
CA HIS A 342 -7.20 12.73 -16.71
C HIS A 342 -7.44 13.74 -17.83
N THR A 343 -6.88 14.93 -17.67
CA THR A 343 -7.09 16.04 -18.61
C THR A 343 -6.11 15.99 -19.79
N ARG A 344 -4.97 15.33 -19.60
CA ARG A 344 -3.89 15.28 -20.59
C ARG A 344 -3.90 14.04 -21.47
N LYS A 345 -4.80 13.07 -21.23
CA LYS A 345 -4.88 11.79 -21.94
C LYS A 345 -4.95 11.99 -23.47
N ALA A 346 -4.13 11.24 -24.21
CA ALA A 346 -4.09 11.33 -25.68
C ALA A 346 -5.13 10.43 -26.38
N CYS A 347 -5.83 9.57 -25.65
CA CYS A 347 -6.99 8.81 -26.13
C CYS A 347 -7.99 8.57 -24.98
N PRO A 348 -9.21 8.10 -25.27
CA PRO A 348 -10.14 7.61 -24.25
C PRO A 348 -9.55 6.45 -23.45
N LEU A 349 -9.65 6.50 -22.12
CA LEU A 349 -9.10 5.51 -21.19
C LEU A 349 -10.21 4.80 -20.41
N PHE A 350 -10.18 3.48 -20.37
CA PHE A 350 -11.01 2.71 -19.45
C PHE A 350 -10.42 2.82 -18.03
N PRO A 351 -11.21 2.98 -16.95
CA PRO A 351 -12.67 2.95 -16.89
C PRO A 351 -13.38 4.30 -17.00
N ILE A 352 -12.65 5.40 -17.20
CA ILE A 352 -13.18 6.77 -17.10
C ILE A 352 -13.94 7.24 -18.34
N ASP A 353 -13.60 6.71 -19.51
CA ASP A 353 -14.25 7.03 -20.79
C ASP A 353 -14.99 5.79 -21.31
N ALA A 354 -16.29 5.92 -21.56
CA ALA A 354 -17.16 4.82 -21.97
C ALA A 354 -16.89 4.34 -23.42
N ASP A 355 -16.30 5.20 -24.25
CA ASP A 355 -15.92 4.94 -25.64
C ASP A 355 -14.47 4.46 -25.81
N ALA A 356 -13.78 4.15 -24.70
CA ALA A 356 -12.45 3.54 -24.74
C ALA A 356 -12.48 2.21 -25.51
N THR A 357 -11.56 2.08 -26.47
CA THR A 357 -11.44 0.92 -27.35
C THR A 357 -9.99 0.50 -27.53
N TYR A 358 -9.77 -0.81 -27.71
CA TYR A 358 -8.51 -1.38 -28.17
C TYR A 358 -8.75 -2.12 -29.50
N PRO A 359 -7.90 -1.97 -30.52
CA PRO A 359 -6.74 -1.06 -30.55
C PRO A 359 -7.15 0.42 -30.51
N VAL A 360 -6.27 1.28 -29.99
CA VAL A 360 -6.51 2.73 -29.94
C VAL A 360 -6.62 3.26 -31.38
N ARG A 361 -7.73 3.91 -31.72
CA ARG A 361 -7.93 4.47 -33.07
C ARG A 361 -7.00 5.65 -33.30
N GLY A 362 -6.20 5.59 -34.37
CA GLY A 362 -5.32 6.69 -34.78
C GLY A 362 -4.04 6.85 -33.95
N ALA A 363 -3.64 5.82 -33.20
CA ALA A 363 -2.38 5.77 -32.45
C ALA A 363 -1.27 5.01 -33.19
#